data_AF-A0A528D8U6-F1
#
_entry.id   AF-A0A528D8U6-F1
#
_cell.length_a   1.000
_cell.length_b   1.000
_cell.length_c   1.000
_cell.angle_alpha   90.00
_cell.angle_beta   90.00
_cell.angle_gamma   90.00
#
_symmetry.space_group_name_H-M   'P 1'
#
loop_
_entity.id
_entity.type
_entity.pdbx_description
1 polymer ?
#
loop_
_entity_poly.entity_id
_entity_poly.type
_entity_poly.pdbx_seq_one_letter_code
_entity_poly.pdbx_strand_id
1 'polypeptide(L)' 'AAGLMGIEPPPEIPFETAQLSPMAHSFYGENKRVANKAIKAAGYSFRFPNYRVALERMWADGNWRDGEPRSPMKRS' A
#
# COMPACT_ATOMS: atom_id res chain seq x y z
N ALA A 1 -4.47 -6.90 -4.91
CA ALA A 1 -4.02 -8.14 -4.25
C ALA A 1 -4.88 -9.34 -4.65
N ALA A 2 -6.22 -9.23 -4.59
CA ALA A 2 -7.13 -10.33 -4.98
C ALA A 2 -6.77 -11.02 -6.32
N GLY A 3 -6.53 -10.25 -7.39
CA GLY A 3 -6.07 -10.81 -8.67
C GLY A 3 -4.73 -11.55 -8.63
N LEU A 4 -3.78 -11.10 -7.78
CA LEU A 4 -2.51 -11.82 -7.55
C LEU A 4 -2.73 -13.13 -6.78
N MET A 5 -3.73 -13.15 -5.91
CA MET A 5 -4.10 -14.30 -5.07
C MET A 5 -5.02 -15.28 -5.80
N GLY A 6 -5.55 -14.92 -6.98
CA GLY A 6 -6.54 -15.72 -7.70
C GLY A 6 -7.91 -15.81 -7.01
N ILE A 7 -8.26 -14.81 -6.18
CA ILE A 7 -9.55 -14.74 -5.49
C ILE A 7 -10.40 -13.61 -6.05
N GLU A 8 -11.72 -13.72 -5.86
CA GLU A 8 -12.66 -12.66 -6.22
C GLU A 8 -12.36 -11.39 -5.41
N PRO A 9 -12.25 -10.21 -6.06
CA PRO A 9 -12.11 -8.95 -5.33
C PRO A 9 -13.32 -8.67 -4.42
N PRO A 10 -13.12 -7.98 -3.28
CA PRO A 10 -14.23 -7.47 -2.49
C PRO A 10 -15.14 -6.56 -3.33
N PRO A 11 -16.45 -6.54 -3.06
CA PRO A 11 -17.37 -5.66 -3.77
C PRO A 11 -16.99 -4.19 -3.56
N GLU A 12 -17.16 -3.39 -4.61
CA GLU A 12 -16.93 -1.94 -4.54
C GLU A 12 -18.10 -1.25 -3.83
N ILE A 13 -17.79 -0.20 -3.07
CA ILE A 13 -18.77 0.62 -2.35
C ILE A 13 -18.54 2.09 -2.73
N PRO A 14 -19.56 2.83 -3.16
CA PRO A 14 -19.46 4.27 -3.40
C PRO A 14 -19.02 5.02 -2.14
N PHE A 15 -18.11 5.98 -2.29
CA PHE A 15 -17.53 6.72 -1.16
C PHE A 15 -18.60 7.40 -0.31
N GLU A 16 -19.64 7.96 -0.94
CA GLU A 16 -20.76 8.67 -0.29
C GLU A 16 -21.57 7.77 0.66
N THR A 17 -21.52 6.46 0.44
CA THR A 17 -22.27 5.45 1.22
C THR A 17 -21.37 4.58 2.09
N ALA A 18 -20.05 4.76 1.99
CA ALA A 18 -19.09 3.97 2.73
C ALA A 18 -19.11 4.35 4.22
N GLN A 19 -19.22 3.35 5.10
CA GLN A 19 -19.16 3.54 6.54
C GLN A 19 -17.70 3.64 6.99
N LEU A 20 -17.15 4.85 6.87
CA LEU A 20 -15.77 5.18 7.26
C LEU A 20 -15.73 5.84 8.63
N SER A 21 -14.68 5.56 9.41
CA SER A 21 -14.41 6.34 10.62
C SER A 21 -14.04 7.78 10.25
N PRO A 22 -14.16 8.76 11.17
CA PRO A 22 -13.76 10.14 10.90
C PRO A 22 -12.31 10.27 10.39
N MET A 23 -11.40 9.46 10.91
CA MET A 23 -10.00 9.45 10.48
C MET A 23 -9.80 8.79 9.11
N ALA A 24 -10.56 7.74 8.78
CA ALA A 24 -10.53 7.17 7.43
C ALA A 24 -11.10 8.16 6.40
N HIS A 25 -12.15 8.88 6.77
CA HIS A 25 -12.75 9.90 5.91
C HIS A 25 -11.81 11.08 5.65
N SER A 26 -11.01 11.50 6.64
CA SER A 26 -10.04 12.60 6.44
C SER A 26 -8.94 12.26 5.43
N PHE A 27 -8.58 10.99 5.27
CA PHE A 27 -7.63 10.55 4.24
C PHE A 27 -8.12 10.87 2.83
N TYR A 28 -9.42 10.74 2.58
CA TYR A 28 -10.04 11.06 1.28
C TYR A 28 -10.39 12.55 1.12
N GLY A 29 -10.12 13.38 2.13
CA GLY A 29 -10.37 14.83 2.07
C GLY A 29 -9.40 15.59 1.15
N GLU A 30 -8.25 15.01 0.81
CA GLU A 30 -7.30 15.56 -0.16
C GLU A 30 -6.91 14.52 -1.22
N ASN A 31 -6.69 14.98 -2.45
CA ASN A 31 -6.18 14.12 -3.53
C ASN A 31 -5.12 14.85 -4.36
N LYS A 32 -3.90 14.31 -4.40
CA LYS A 32 -2.77 14.86 -5.15
C LYS A 32 -1.78 13.77 -5.56
N ARG A 33 -1.01 14.05 -6.63
CA ARG A 33 0.13 13.21 -7.04
C ARG A 33 1.43 13.85 -6.58
N VAL A 34 2.26 13.08 -5.88
CA VAL A 34 3.55 13.55 -5.35
C VAL A 34 4.66 13.19 -6.32
N ALA A 35 5.39 14.19 -6.81
CA ALA A 35 6.57 13.96 -7.64
C ALA A 35 7.75 13.47 -6.79
N ASN A 36 8.51 12.51 -7.30
CA ASN A 36 9.71 11.95 -6.66
C ASN A 36 11.01 12.34 -7.37
N LYS A 37 11.02 13.46 -8.09
CA LYS A 37 12.17 13.92 -8.88
C LYS A 37 13.41 14.17 -8.00
N ALA A 38 13.23 14.82 -6.85
CA ALA A 38 14.33 15.19 -5.97
C ALA A 38 15.10 13.97 -5.44
N ILE A 39 14.40 12.96 -4.93
CA ILE A 39 15.03 11.75 -4.38
C ILE A 39 15.73 10.92 -5.47
N LYS A 40 15.16 10.87 -6.68
CA LYS A 40 15.82 10.24 -7.84
C LYS A 40 17.08 10.98 -8.27
N ALA A 41 17.04 12.32 -8.29
CA ALA A 41 18.20 13.14 -8.61
C ALA A 41 19.33 13.00 -7.57
N ALA A 42 18.99 12.69 -6.32
CA ALA A 42 19.95 12.35 -5.28
C ALA A 42 20.57 10.94 -5.43
N GLY A 43 20.28 10.22 -6.51
CA GLY A 43 20.85 8.90 -6.80
C GLY A 43 20.10 7.72 -6.18
N TYR A 44 18.94 7.94 -5.55
CA TYR A 44 18.16 6.85 -4.98
C TYR A 44 17.49 6.00 -6.06
N SER A 45 17.73 4.69 -6.00
CA SER A 45 17.06 3.70 -6.85
C SER A 45 15.99 2.94 -6.06
N PHE A 46 14.74 3.02 -6.51
CA PHE A 46 13.62 2.33 -5.87
C PHE A 46 13.69 0.84 -6.14
N ARG A 47 13.87 0.04 -5.08
CA ARG A 47 13.76 -1.44 -5.14
C ARG A 47 12.39 -1.89 -5.65
N PHE A 48 11.33 -1.16 -5.26
CA PHE A 48 9.95 -1.42 -5.67
C PHE A 48 9.34 -0.13 -6.25
N PRO A 49 9.45 0.09 -7.57
CA PRO A 49 9.07 1.36 -8.20
C PRO A 49 7.56 1.62 -8.26
N ASN A 50 6.75 0.58 -8.04
CA ASN A 50 5.30 0.68 -7.96
C ASN A 50 4.74 -0.43 -7.05
N TYR A 51 3.44 -0.31 -6.73
CA TYR A 51 2.78 -1.21 -5.81
C TYR A 51 2.64 -2.66 -6.34
N ARG A 52 2.58 -2.87 -7.67
CA ARG A 52 2.42 -4.22 -8.25
C ARG A 52 3.67 -5.07 -8.01
N VAL A 53 4.84 -4.51 -8.33
CA VAL A 53 6.14 -5.19 -8.08
C VAL A 53 6.32 -5.48 -6.59
N ALA A 54 5.93 -4.55 -5.71
CA ALA A 54 5.99 -4.77 -4.27
C ALA A 54 5.06 -5.90 -3.81
N LEU A 55 3.80 -5.92 -4.28
CA LEU A 55 2.81 -6.95 -3.92
C LEU A 55 3.23 -8.33 -4.43
N GLU A 56 3.70 -8.43 -5.67
CA GLU A 56 4.22 -9.67 -6.27
C GLU A 56 5.39 -10.21 -5.45
N ARG A 57 6.32 -9.34 -5.07
CA ARG A 57 7.46 -9.74 -4.23
C ARG A 57 7.01 -10.23 -2.86
N MET A 58 6.13 -9.49 -2.19
CA MET A 58 5.66 -9.88 -0.85
C MET A 58 4.86 -11.19 -0.87
N TRP A 59 4.11 -11.42 -1.95
CA TRP A 59 3.39 -12.67 -2.16
C TRP A 59 4.35 -13.85 -2.40
N ALA A 60 5.31 -13.69 -3.31
CA ALA A 60 6.30 -14.72 -3.63
C ALA A 60 7.19 -15.07 -2.42
N ASP A 61 7.58 -14.06 -1.63
CA ASP A 61 8.39 -14.25 -0.42
C ASP A 61 7.56 -14.75 0.78
N GLY A 62 6.22 -14.80 0.67
CA GLY A 62 5.33 -15.19 1.77
C GLY A 62 5.28 -14.20 2.94
N ASN A 63 5.94 -13.04 2.85
CA ASN A 63 6.09 -12.07 3.93
C ASN A 63 4.97 -11.02 4.00
N TRP A 64 3.89 -11.22 3.23
CA TRP A 64 2.73 -10.33 3.20
C TRP A 64 1.88 -10.36 4.48
N ARG A 65 1.92 -11.47 5.25
CA ARG A 65 1.24 -11.60 6.56
C ARG A 65 2.12 -11.20 7.73
N ASP A 66 3.29 -11.83 7.81
CA ASP A 66 4.15 -11.82 9.00
C ASP A 66 5.59 -11.45 8.65
N GLY A 67 5.77 -10.53 7.69
CA GLY A 67 7.09 -10.06 7.29
C GLY A 67 7.89 -9.45 8.44
N GLU A 68 9.22 -9.48 8.30
CA GLU A 68 10.15 -8.94 9.30
C GLU A 68 9.71 -7.55 9.78
N PRO A 69 9.58 -7.34 11.11
CA PRO A 69 9.11 -6.07 11.65
C PRO A 69 10.05 -4.95 11.19
N ARG A 70 9.46 -3.95 10.51
CA ARG A 70 10.22 -2.81 9.95
C ARG A 70 10.79 -1.85 11.00
N SER A 71 10.52 -2.10 12.28
CA SER A 71 11.00 -1.29 13.39
C SER A 71 11.22 -2.18 14.62
N PRO A 72 12.26 -1.96 15.45
CA PRO A 72 12.47 -2.71 16.69
C PRO A 72 11.40 -2.43 17.77
N MET A 73 10.39 -1.60 17.49
CA MET A 73 9.24 -1.43 18.39
C MET A 73 8.37 -2.69 18.35
N LYS A 74 8.50 -3.48 19.41
CA LYS A 74 7.69 -4.66 19.72
C LYS A 74 6.21 -4.39 19.46
N ARG A 75 5.54 -5.35 18.81
CA ARG A 75 4.09 -5.52 18.92
C ARG A 75 3.76 -5.72 20.41
N SER A 76 3.12 -4.72 21.03
CA SER A 76 2.39 -4.91 22.28
C SER A 76 1.10 -5.68 22.02
#